data_AF-A0A6P5GNK8-F1
#
_entry.id   AF-A0A6P5GNK8-F1
#
_cell.length_a   1.000
_cell.length_b   1.000
_cell.length_c   1.000
_cell.angle_alpha   90.00
_cell.angle_beta   90.00
_cell.angle_gamma   90.00
#
_symmetry.space_group_name_H-M   'P 1'
#
loop_
_entity.id
_entity.type
_entity.pdbx_description
1 polymer ?
#
loop_
_entity_poly.entity_id
_entity_poly.type
_entity_poly.pdbx_seq_one_letter_code
_entity_poly.pdbx_strand_id
1 'polypeptide(L)'
;MDSEQLREYAHKMVVDFIADYYKMSESFPVLSQVEPGYLKELLPDSAPSKPENLEDVFDDIRQKIIPGITHRQSPDYFAYYPSNSSTAGFLGEMLSAGFNIVGFSWIASSVATELEMLVLDWFAKSLSCLSSSFQQIRIAMLLMPISLAFGMASLLWEAAARARWNGNPRNSERSCPCSSISCKRQNFIEGWKKVP
;
A
#
# COMPACT_ATOMS: atom_id res chain seq x y z
N MET A 1 6.99 16.22 14.80
CA MET A 1 7.51 14.83 14.84
C MET A 1 8.71 14.87 15.77
N ASP A 2 8.70 14.09 16.85
CA ASP A 2 9.85 14.03 17.74
C ASP A 2 10.96 13.16 17.11
N SER A 3 12.19 13.70 17.04
CA SER A 3 13.28 13.06 16.29
C SER A 3 13.85 11.84 16.98
N GLU A 4 13.86 11.83 18.33
CA GLU A 4 14.38 10.72 19.10
C GLU A 4 13.39 9.54 19.12
N GLN A 5 12.09 9.79 19.30
CA GLN A 5 11.05 8.78 19.10
C GLN A 5 11.07 8.19 17.69
N LEU A 6 11.23 9.01 16.66
CA LEU A 6 11.34 8.52 15.29
C LEU A 6 12.53 7.56 15.15
N ARG A 7 13.70 7.95 15.66
CA ARG A 7 14.91 7.12 15.56
C ARG A 7 14.72 5.79 16.30
N GLU A 8 14.15 5.83 17.49
CA GLU A 8 13.90 4.63 18.28
C GLU A 8 12.94 3.67 17.57
N TYR A 9 11.75 4.14 17.17
CA TYR A 9 10.75 3.28 16.54
C TYR A 9 11.17 2.82 15.14
N ALA A 10 11.76 3.71 14.32
CA ALA A 10 12.18 3.33 12.97
C ALA A 10 13.32 2.30 13.01
N HIS A 11 14.34 2.50 13.85
CA HIS A 11 15.49 1.60 13.90
C HIS A 11 15.12 0.30 14.60
N LYS A 12 14.66 0.36 15.86
CA LYS A 12 14.51 -0.83 16.70
C LYS A 12 13.26 -1.63 16.40
N MET A 13 12.19 -0.99 15.93
CA MET A 13 10.91 -1.69 15.73
C MET A 13 10.63 -1.96 14.28
N VAL A 14 10.76 -0.98 13.40
CA VAL A 14 10.40 -1.19 11.98
C VAL A 14 11.50 -1.95 11.25
N VAL A 15 12.75 -1.47 11.29
CA VAL A 15 13.85 -2.05 10.51
C VAL A 15 14.22 -3.45 11.02
N ASP A 16 14.39 -3.62 12.33
CA ASP A 16 14.70 -4.93 12.92
C ASP A 16 13.59 -5.95 12.65
N PHE A 17 12.31 -5.56 12.80
CA PHE A 17 11.17 -6.43 12.49
C PHE A 17 11.14 -6.87 11.03
N ILE A 18 11.39 -5.95 10.10
CA ILE A 18 11.41 -6.27 8.67
C ILE A 18 12.60 -7.18 8.35
N ALA A 19 13.77 -6.92 8.93
CA ALA A 19 14.95 -7.76 8.76
C ALA A 19 14.70 -9.19 9.28
N ASP A 20 14.10 -9.33 10.47
CA ASP A 20 13.72 -10.61 11.04
C ASP A 20 12.65 -11.31 10.20
N TYR A 21 11.68 -10.57 9.66
CA TYR A 21 10.67 -11.10 8.76
C TYR A 21 11.29 -11.71 7.48
N TYR A 22 12.24 -11.01 6.85
CA TYR A 22 12.95 -11.56 5.68
C TYR A 22 13.76 -12.80 6.04
N LYS A 23 14.38 -12.83 7.22
CA LYS A 23 15.12 -14.00 7.71
C LYS A 23 14.21 -15.20 7.97
N MET A 24 12.97 -14.97 8.40
CA MET A 24 11.98 -16.01 8.67
C MET A 24 11.11 -16.37 7.45
N SER A 25 11.35 -15.77 6.28
CA SER A 25 10.50 -15.93 5.09
C SER A 25 10.35 -17.36 4.57
N GLU A 26 11.32 -18.25 4.85
CA GLU A 26 11.26 -19.70 4.54
C GLU A 26 10.40 -20.49 5.53
N SER A 27 10.22 -19.97 6.75
CA SER A 27 9.47 -20.67 7.80
C SER A 27 7.95 -20.51 7.68
N PHE A 28 7.50 -19.48 6.95
CA PHE A 28 6.08 -19.21 6.76
C PHE A 28 5.51 -19.98 5.56
N PRO A 29 4.26 -20.46 5.65
CA PRO A 29 3.59 -21.04 4.48
C PRO A 29 3.45 -19.97 3.40
N VAL A 30 3.89 -20.28 2.17
CA VAL A 30 3.91 -19.32 1.04
C VAL A 30 2.54 -18.68 0.79
N LEU A 31 1.48 -19.48 0.85
CA LEU A 31 0.09 -19.04 0.71
C LEU A 31 -0.54 -18.84 2.08
N SER A 32 -1.29 -17.75 2.21
CA SER A 32 -2.15 -17.47 3.35
C SER A 32 -3.15 -18.61 3.59
N GLN A 33 -3.30 -19.03 4.84
CA GLN A 33 -4.14 -20.15 5.26
C GLN A 33 -5.44 -19.71 5.94
N VAL A 34 -5.78 -18.42 5.84
CA VAL A 34 -6.94 -17.83 6.52
C VAL A 34 -8.19 -17.81 5.64
N GLU A 35 -9.35 -17.84 6.28
CA GLU A 35 -10.63 -17.72 5.59
C GLU A 35 -11.01 -16.26 5.33
N PRO A 36 -11.79 -15.96 4.27
CA PRO A 36 -12.30 -14.62 4.01
C PRO A 36 -13.12 -14.09 5.20
N GLY A 37 -12.74 -12.92 5.72
CA GLY A 37 -13.42 -12.27 6.84
C GLY A 37 -12.75 -12.48 8.21
N TYR A 38 -11.74 -13.35 8.33
CA TYR A 38 -11.06 -13.64 9.61
C TYR A 38 -10.61 -12.38 10.36
N LEU A 39 -10.08 -11.40 9.63
CA LEU A 39 -9.53 -10.18 10.24
C LEU A 39 -10.61 -9.32 10.91
N LYS A 40 -11.84 -9.37 10.40
CA LYS A 40 -12.97 -8.62 10.99
C LYS A 40 -13.35 -9.18 12.37
N GLU A 41 -13.13 -10.47 12.61
CA GLU A 41 -13.39 -11.11 13.89
C GLU A 41 -12.29 -10.83 14.93
N LEU A 42 -11.06 -10.54 14.47
CA LEU A 42 -9.89 -10.28 15.32
C LEU A 42 -9.68 -8.80 15.66
N LEU A 43 -10.25 -7.89 14.87
CA LEU A 43 -10.12 -6.45 15.06
C LEU A 43 -11.37 -5.84 15.70
N PRO A 44 -11.23 -4.74 16.47
CA PRO A 44 -12.37 -4.06 17.04
C PRO A 44 -13.27 -3.41 15.96
N ASP A 45 -14.57 -3.35 16.21
CA ASP A 45 -15.57 -2.78 15.29
C ASP A 45 -15.39 -1.27 15.04
N SER A 46 -14.70 -0.57 15.94
CA SER A 46 -14.44 0.87 15.89
C SER A 46 -12.98 1.18 16.17
N ALA A 47 -12.48 2.27 15.56
CA ALA A 47 -11.14 2.77 15.82
C ALA A 47 -10.97 3.16 17.31
N PRO A 48 -9.80 2.92 17.90
CA PRO A 48 -9.52 3.28 19.29
C PRO A 48 -9.61 4.80 19.48
N SER A 49 -10.21 5.23 20.58
CA SER A 49 -10.36 6.65 20.93
C SER A 49 -9.15 7.26 21.62
N LYS A 50 -8.23 6.40 22.07
CA LYS A 50 -6.98 6.76 22.74
C LYS A 50 -5.79 6.22 21.94
N PRO A 51 -4.63 6.89 22.01
CA PRO A 51 -3.41 6.35 21.44
C PRO A 51 -3.04 5.03 22.13
N GLU A 52 -2.67 4.05 21.31
CA GLU A 52 -2.14 2.76 21.75
C GLU A 52 -0.62 2.76 21.66
N ASN A 53 0.01 1.86 22.39
CA ASN A 53 1.45 1.75 22.35
C ASN A 53 1.91 1.06 21.07
N LEU A 54 3.06 1.45 20.53
CA LEU A 54 3.49 0.95 19.23
C LEU A 54 3.83 -0.55 19.28
N GLU A 55 4.35 -1.02 20.41
CA GLU A 55 4.66 -2.42 20.67
C GLU A 55 3.42 -3.32 20.53
N ASP A 56 2.29 -2.88 21.10
CA ASP A 56 1.02 -3.60 21.03
C ASP A 56 0.55 -3.72 19.58
N VAL A 57 0.76 -2.67 18.78
CA VAL A 57 0.46 -2.68 17.34
C VAL A 57 1.35 -3.68 16.58
N PHE A 58 2.64 -3.77 16.91
CA PHE A 58 3.54 -4.75 16.29
C PHE A 58 3.20 -6.19 16.70
N ASP A 59 2.77 -6.41 17.94
CA ASP A 59 2.25 -7.71 18.39
C ASP A 59 0.99 -8.11 17.62
N ASP A 60 0.09 -7.17 17.39
CA ASP A 60 -1.10 -7.37 16.56
C ASP A 60 -0.72 -7.68 15.10
N ILE A 61 0.28 -6.99 14.53
CA ILE A 61 0.79 -7.30 13.19
C ILE A 61 1.32 -8.75 13.15
N ARG A 62 2.13 -9.16 14.14
CA ARG A 62 2.67 -10.52 14.22
C ARG A 62 1.60 -11.59 14.31
N GLN A 63 0.61 -11.39 15.18
CA GLN A 63 -0.36 -12.42 15.52
C GLN A 63 -1.55 -12.45 14.56
N LYS A 64 -2.02 -11.27 14.12
CA LYS A 64 -3.27 -11.14 13.36
C LYS A 64 -3.02 -10.91 11.88
N ILE A 65 -1.95 -10.21 11.49
CA ILE A 65 -1.74 -9.81 10.10
C ILE A 65 -0.83 -10.80 9.34
N ILE A 66 0.33 -11.17 9.91
CA ILE A 66 1.30 -12.08 9.25
C ILE A 66 0.65 -13.38 8.75
N PRO A 67 -0.17 -14.10 9.54
CA PRO A 67 -0.77 -15.37 9.08
C PRO A 67 -1.68 -15.22 7.87
N GLY A 68 -2.22 -14.01 7.66
CA GLY A 68 -3.09 -13.70 6.54
C GLY A 68 -2.36 -13.21 5.29
N ILE A 69 -1.04 -12.99 5.34
CA ILE A 69 -0.24 -12.52 4.20
C ILE A 69 0.19 -13.70 3.33
N THR A 70 0.08 -13.54 2.02
CA THR A 70 0.77 -14.42 1.07
C THR A 70 2.21 -13.94 0.90
N HIS A 71 3.17 -14.75 1.33
CA HIS A 71 4.59 -14.39 1.40
C HIS A 71 5.28 -14.47 0.04
N ARG A 72 5.11 -13.41 -0.78
CA ARG A 72 5.70 -13.32 -2.12
C ARG A 72 7.23 -13.29 -2.16
N GLN A 73 7.87 -12.95 -1.03
CA GLN A 73 9.32 -12.91 -0.90
C GLN A 73 9.91 -14.26 -0.49
N SER A 74 9.07 -15.27 -0.22
CA SER A 74 9.54 -16.62 0.07
C SER A 74 10.23 -17.21 -1.17
N PRO A 75 11.34 -17.94 -1.04
CA PRO A 75 12.02 -18.57 -2.17
C PRO A 75 11.14 -19.62 -2.88
N ASP A 76 10.12 -20.12 -2.19
CA ASP A 76 9.17 -21.11 -2.73
C ASP A 76 7.94 -20.48 -3.43
N TYR A 77 7.90 -19.16 -3.58
CA TYR A 77 6.81 -18.46 -4.28
C TYR A 77 7.05 -18.43 -5.80
N PHE A 78 6.31 -19.27 -6.54
CA PHE A 78 6.39 -19.37 -8.01
C PHE A 78 5.09 -18.95 -8.73
N ALA A 79 4.14 -18.32 -8.03
CA ALA A 79 2.85 -17.94 -8.62
C ALA A 79 2.89 -16.54 -9.27
N TYR A 80 2.20 -16.38 -10.41
CA TYR A 80 2.08 -15.10 -11.14
C TYR A 80 3.44 -14.51 -11.59
N TYR A 81 3.71 -13.25 -11.22
CA TYR A 81 4.96 -12.55 -11.49
C TYR A 81 5.69 -12.26 -10.17
N PRO A 82 7.04 -12.31 -10.17
CA PRO A 82 7.81 -12.05 -8.96
C PRO A 82 7.66 -10.59 -8.55
N SER A 83 7.46 -10.38 -7.25
CA SER A 83 7.49 -9.05 -6.65
C SER A 83 8.92 -8.75 -6.23
N ASN A 84 9.78 -8.35 -7.16
CA ASN A 84 11.19 -8.13 -6.84
C ASN A 84 11.34 -7.01 -5.79
N SER A 85 12.03 -7.31 -4.70
CA SER A 85 12.40 -6.33 -3.68
C SER A 85 13.93 -6.29 -3.57
N SER A 86 14.48 -5.13 -3.22
CA SER A 86 15.91 -4.97 -2.97
C SER A 86 16.12 -4.02 -1.81
N THR A 87 17.25 -4.17 -1.10
CA THR A 87 17.61 -3.27 0.01
C THR A 87 17.68 -1.82 -0.46
N ALA A 88 18.23 -1.58 -1.66
CA ALA A 88 18.32 -0.23 -2.24
C ALA A 88 16.94 0.37 -2.53
N GLY A 89 16.01 -0.43 -3.09
CA GLY A 89 14.63 0.02 -3.33
C GLY A 89 13.89 0.33 -2.03
N PHE A 90 14.02 -0.54 -1.03
CA PHE A 90 13.41 -0.34 0.28
C PHE A 90 13.93 0.92 0.98
N LEU A 91 15.25 1.14 1.00
CA LEU A 91 15.83 2.37 1.55
C LEU A 91 15.40 3.61 0.77
N GLY A 92 15.25 3.50 -0.56
CA GLY A 92 14.70 4.57 -1.40
C GLY A 92 13.27 4.95 -1.01
N GLU A 93 12.40 3.97 -0.78
CA GLU A 93 11.03 4.20 -0.30
C GLU A 93 11.01 4.83 1.10
N MET A 94 11.88 4.38 2.01
CA MET A 94 12.01 5.00 3.34
C MET A 94 12.41 6.48 3.25
N LEU A 95 13.37 6.81 2.38
CA LEU A 95 13.78 8.19 2.16
C LEU A 95 12.67 9.03 1.50
N SER A 96 11.97 8.46 0.52
CA SER A 96 10.83 9.09 -0.16
C SER A 96 9.73 9.45 0.85
N ALA A 97 9.33 8.48 1.68
CA ALA A 97 8.35 8.67 2.74
C ALA A 97 8.83 9.67 3.80
N GLY A 98 10.12 9.66 4.14
CA GLY A 98 10.73 10.59 5.10
C GLY A 98 10.75 12.04 4.61
N PHE A 99 11.02 12.28 3.32
CA PHE A 99 10.96 13.62 2.75
C PHE A 99 9.52 14.11 2.54
N ASN A 100 8.57 13.19 2.36
CA ASN A 100 7.13 13.47 2.23
C ASN A 100 6.83 14.61 1.22
N ILE A 101 7.52 14.57 0.08
CA ILE A 101 7.47 15.60 -0.96
C ILE A 101 6.26 15.36 -1.88
N VAL A 102 5.50 16.41 -2.17
CA VAL A 102 4.40 16.36 -3.15
C VAL A 102 4.84 17.00 -4.47
N GLY A 103 5.32 16.18 -5.41
CA GLY A 103 5.87 16.62 -6.70
C GLY A 103 4.83 16.87 -7.79
N PHE A 104 3.81 17.71 -7.57
CA PHE A 104 2.80 18.01 -8.60
C PHE A 104 3.25 19.08 -9.61
N SER A 105 4.31 19.84 -9.29
CA SER A 105 4.91 20.83 -10.19
C SER A 105 6.39 20.97 -9.90
N TRP A 106 7.16 21.47 -10.88
CA TRP A 106 8.60 21.70 -10.70
C TRP A 106 8.91 22.67 -9.55
N ILE A 107 8.04 23.67 -9.31
CA ILE A 107 8.20 24.59 -8.17
C ILE A 107 7.96 23.87 -6.83
N ALA A 108 7.04 22.90 -6.80
CA ALA A 108 6.76 22.14 -5.58
C ALA A 108 7.90 21.20 -5.19
N SER A 109 8.61 20.63 -6.18
CA SER A 109 9.88 19.94 -5.94
C SER A 109 10.72 19.82 -7.21
N SER A 110 11.67 20.74 -7.36
CA SER A 110 12.56 20.77 -8.52
C SER A 110 13.46 19.54 -8.55
N VAL A 111 13.99 19.14 -7.39
CA VAL A 111 14.87 17.97 -7.26
C VAL A 111 14.15 16.68 -7.62
N ALA A 112 12.90 16.49 -7.19
CA ALA A 112 12.14 15.29 -7.53
C ALA A 112 11.91 15.19 -9.05
N THR A 113 11.47 16.28 -9.69
CA THR A 113 11.25 16.31 -11.13
C THR A 113 12.54 16.11 -11.92
N GLU A 114 13.63 16.77 -11.55
CA GLU A 114 14.91 16.63 -12.26
C GLU A 114 15.52 15.24 -12.08
N LEU A 115 15.45 14.67 -10.87
CA LEU A 115 15.95 13.33 -10.60
C LEU A 115 15.14 12.27 -11.37
N GLU A 116 13.82 12.40 -11.41
CA GLU A 116 12.95 11.52 -12.21
C GLU A 116 13.35 11.54 -13.69
N MET A 117 13.56 12.74 -14.25
CA MET A 117 14.01 12.89 -15.64
C MET A 117 15.35 12.20 -15.89
N LEU A 118 16.32 12.34 -14.99
CA LEU A 118 17.64 11.71 -15.12
C LEU A 118 17.56 10.18 -15.04
N VAL A 119 16.80 9.63 -14.09
CA VAL A 119 16.65 8.18 -13.91
C VAL A 119 15.94 7.56 -15.11
N LEU A 120 14.88 8.19 -15.61
CA LEU A 120 14.19 7.75 -16.82
C LEU A 120 15.10 7.78 -18.04
N ASP A 121 16.00 8.76 -18.13
CA ASP A 121 16.99 8.84 -19.22
C ASP A 121 18.03 7.73 -19.15
N TRP A 122 18.51 7.39 -17.95
CA TRP A 122 19.38 6.23 -17.75
C TRP A 122 18.67 4.93 -18.10
N PHE A 123 17.40 4.80 -17.70
CA PHE A 123 16.60 3.63 -17.98
C PHE A 123 16.34 3.46 -19.48
N ALA A 124 16.00 4.53 -20.19
CA ALA A 124 15.80 4.51 -21.64
C ALA A 124 17.08 4.13 -22.41
N LYS A 125 18.23 4.64 -21.97
CA LYS A 125 19.55 4.28 -22.53
C LYS A 125 19.87 2.81 -22.30
N SER A 126 19.59 2.28 -21.12
CA SER A 126 19.78 0.85 -20.79
C SER A 126 18.93 -0.06 -21.69
N LEU A 127 17.69 0.36 -21.99
CA LEU A 127 16.78 -0.37 -22.87
C LEU A 127 17.05 -0.16 -24.37
N SER A 128 18.09 0.60 -24.75
CA SER A 128 18.42 0.93 -26.15
C SER A 128 17.24 1.53 -26.95
N CYS A 129 16.27 2.14 -26.27
CA CYS A 129 15.07 2.68 -26.93
C CYS A 129 15.43 4.00 -27.66
N LEU A 130 15.17 4.09 -28.97
CA LEU A 130 15.45 5.29 -29.76
C LEU A 130 14.65 6.50 -29.23
N SER A 131 15.36 7.62 -29.09
CA SER A 131 14.98 8.84 -28.37
C SER A 131 13.66 9.51 -28.76
N SER A 132 13.10 9.21 -29.94
CA SER A 132 11.99 9.97 -30.53
C SER A 132 10.66 9.79 -29.79
N SER A 133 10.33 8.55 -29.39
CA SER A 133 9.08 8.24 -28.68
C SER A 133 9.16 8.58 -27.19
N PHE A 134 10.35 8.48 -26.59
CA PHE A 134 10.55 8.79 -25.17
C PHE A 134 10.46 10.31 -24.91
N GLN A 135 10.86 11.15 -25.87
CA GLN A 135 10.69 12.60 -25.79
C GLN A 135 9.22 13.05 -25.73
N GLN A 136 8.30 12.30 -26.34
CA GLN A 136 6.85 12.59 -26.24
C GLN A 136 6.29 12.19 -24.88
N ILE A 137 6.78 11.09 -24.30
CA ILE A 137 6.43 10.66 -22.94
C ILE A 137 6.93 11.68 -21.89
N ARG A 138 8.10 12.31 -22.10
CA ARG A 138 8.61 13.39 -21.23
C ARG A 138 7.63 14.57 -21.08
N ILE A 139 6.96 14.97 -22.16
CA ILE A 139 6.01 16.10 -22.15
C ILE A 139 4.67 15.66 -21.51
N ALA A 140 4.26 14.40 -21.73
CA ALA A 140 3.01 13.87 -21.19
C ALA A 140 3.08 13.62 -19.66
N MET A 141 4.20 13.16 -19.11
CA MET A 141 4.36 12.96 -17.65
C MET A 141 4.44 14.27 -16.87
N LEU A 142 4.96 15.35 -17.45
CA LEU A 142 4.90 16.69 -16.84
C LEU A 142 3.46 17.22 -16.68
N LEU A 143 2.49 16.67 -17.42
CA LEU A 143 1.08 17.07 -17.38
C LEU A 143 0.18 16.09 -16.60
N MET A 144 0.69 14.93 -16.20
CA MET A 144 -0.05 13.97 -15.37
C MET A 144 0.68 13.77 -14.03
N PRO A 145 0.12 14.25 -12.91
CA PRO A 145 0.71 13.96 -11.60
C PRO A 145 0.54 12.47 -11.31
N ILE A 146 1.64 11.71 -11.41
CA ILE A 146 1.75 10.33 -10.90
C ILE A 146 1.44 10.28 -9.38
N SER A 147 1.45 11.43 -8.70
CA SER A 147 1.02 11.62 -7.31
C SER A 147 -0.46 11.30 -7.02
N LEU A 148 -1.34 11.18 -8.02
CA LEU A 148 -2.76 10.87 -7.78
C LEU A 148 -3.03 9.39 -7.42
N ALA A 149 -2.08 8.47 -7.64
CA ALA A 149 -2.31 7.06 -7.31
C ALA A 149 -2.08 6.76 -5.81
N PHE A 150 -1.13 7.42 -5.15
CA PHE A 150 -0.82 7.17 -3.73
C PHE A 150 -1.44 8.22 -2.79
N GLY A 151 -1.46 9.50 -3.19
CA GLY A 151 -2.05 10.56 -2.38
C GLY A 151 -3.55 10.42 -2.18
N MET A 152 -4.29 9.95 -3.20
CA MET A 152 -5.73 9.72 -3.06
C MET A 152 -6.04 8.54 -2.16
N ALA A 153 -5.20 7.51 -2.03
CA ALA A 153 -5.44 6.42 -1.09
C ALA A 153 -5.33 6.91 0.37
N SER A 154 -4.31 7.72 0.68
CA SER A 154 -4.15 8.32 2.01
C SER A 154 -5.22 9.38 2.30
N LEU A 155 -5.57 10.24 1.33
CA LEU A 155 -6.65 11.21 1.47
C LEU A 155 -8.03 10.53 1.52
N LEU A 156 -8.28 9.44 0.80
CA LEU A 156 -9.52 8.68 0.91
C LEU A 156 -9.58 7.92 2.23
N TRP A 157 -8.45 7.44 2.77
CA TRP A 157 -8.39 6.88 4.13
C TRP A 157 -8.67 7.94 5.20
N GLU A 158 -8.04 9.11 5.13
CA GLU A 158 -8.27 10.22 6.05
C GLU A 158 -9.67 10.85 5.88
N ALA A 159 -10.17 10.96 4.65
CA ALA A 159 -11.51 11.47 4.36
C ALA A 159 -12.60 10.45 4.72
N ALA A 160 -12.37 9.15 4.54
CA ALA A 160 -13.27 8.11 5.06
C ALA A 160 -13.27 8.10 6.59
N ALA A 161 -12.11 8.29 7.23
CA ALA A 161 -12.01 8.44 8.68
C ALA A 161 -12.74 9.69 9.19
N ARG A 162 -12.68 10.82 8.46
CA ARG A 162 -13.37 12.08 8.80
C ARG A 162 -14.87 12.06 8.47
N ALA A 163 -15.29 11.47 7.35
CA ALA A 163 -16.70 11.34 6.97
C ALA A 163 -17.46 10.43 7.93
N ARG A 164 -16.79 9.42 8.51
CA ARG A 164 -17.34 8.56 9.56
C ARG A 164 -17.45 9.25 10.93
N TRP A 165 -16.77 10.39 11.11
CA TRP A 165 -16.78 11.19 12.35
C TRP A 165 -17.94 12.19 12.41
N ASN A 166 -18.57 12.54 11.29
CA ASN A 166 -19.67 13.52 11.23
C ASN A 166 -21.07 12.90 11.06
N GLY A 167 -21.25 11.62 11.37
CA GLY A 167 -22.54 10.94 11.18
C GLY A 167 -23.02 10.18 12.40
N ASN A 168 -23.82 10.82 13.28
CA ASN A 168 -25.07 10.26 13.79
C ASN A 168 -25.91 11.24 14.65
N PRO A 169 -27.23 11.05 14.84
CA PRO A 169 -28.34 10.82 13.90
C PRO A 169 -29.42 11.91 14.05
N ARG A 170 -30.20 12.18 13.00
CA ARG A 170 -31.65 12.47 13.14
C ARG A 170 -32.35 12.50 11.77
N ASN A 171 -33.26 11.56 11.58
CA ASN A 171 -34.38 11.53 10.62
C ASN A 171 -34.08 11.78 9.13
N SER A 172 -34.14 10.72 8.33
CA SER A 172 -35.28 10.57 7.42
C SER A 172 -35.34 9.16 6.84
N GLU A 173 -36.32 8.40 7.32
CA GLU A 173 -37.03 7.44 6.48
C GLU A 173 -37.49 8.17 5.21
N ARG A 174 -37.12 7.64 4.03
CA ARG A 174 -37.91 7.71 2.79
C ARG A 174 -37.27 6.83 1.70
N SER A 175 -37.92 5.67 1.50
CA SER A 175 -38.36 5.15 0.19
C SER A 175 -37.38 5.01 -0.99
N CYS A 176 -37.12 3.73 -1.32
CA CYS A 176 -37.13 3.11 -2.67
C CYS A 176 -35.93 3.35 -3.63
N PRO A 177 -35.79 2.54 -4.71
CA PRO A 177 -35.85 1.08 -4.82
C PRO A 177 -34.66 0.51 -5.66
N CYS A 178 -34.59 -0.81 -5.75
CA CYS A 178 -33.71 -1.62 -6.60
C CYS A 178 -33.43 -1.03 -8.00
N SER A 179 -32.17 -0.80 -8.39
CA SER A 179 -31.70 -1.03 -9.77
C SER A 179 -30.17 -1.07 -9.92
N SER A 180 -29.70 -2.22 -10.41
CA SER A 180 -28.47 -2.46 -11.19
C SER A 180 -27.10 -2.59 -10.48
N ILE A 181 -26.41 -3.66 -10.88
CA ILE A 181 -24.98 -4.02 -10.76
C ILE A 181 -24.57 -4.92 -9.57
N SER A 182 -25.10 -4.78 -8.35
CA SER A 182 -24.62 -5.61 -7.22
C SER A 182 -25.03 -7.11 -7.29
N CYS A 183 -26.15 -7.42 -7.96
CA CYS A 183 -26.70 -8.79 -8.00
C CYS A 183 -26.02 -9.73 -9.04
N LYS A 184 -25.12 -9.23 -9.90
CA LYS A 184 -24.39 -10.08 -10.87
C LYS A 184 -23.04 -10.61 -10.37
N ARG A 185 -22.52 -10.13 -9.24
CA ARG A 185 -21.20 -10.55 -8.73
C ARG A 185 -21.26 -11.83 -7.87
N GLN A 186 -22.42 -12.15 -7.30
CA GLN A 186 -22.60 -13.37 -6.50
C GLN A 186 -22.61 -14.65 -7.35
N ASN A 187 -23.14 -14.61 -8.58
CA ASN A 187 -23.21 -15.79 -9.45
C ASN A 187 -21.88 -16.18 -10.11
N PHE A 188 -20.83 -15.34 -10.04
CA PHE A 188 -19.50 -15.69 -10.59
C PHE A 188 -18.63 -16.45 -9.58
N ILE A 189 -18.92 -16.32 -8.28
CA ILE A 189 -18.16 -16.97 -7.20
C ILE A 189 -18.60 -18.42 -7.00
N GLU A 190 -19.87 -18.75 -7.29
CA GLU A 190 -20.37 -20.12 -7.17
C GLU A 190 -19.90 -21.08 -8.28
N GLY A 191 -19.40 -20.56 -9.42
CA GLY A 191 -18.93 -21.36 -10.54
C GLY A 191 -17.57 -22.04 -10.34
N TRP A 192 -16.77 -21.59 -9.37
CA TRP A 192 -15.41 -22.11 -9.13
C TRP A 192 -15.36 -23.25 -8.09
N LYS A 193 -16.48 -23.62 -7.47
CA LYS A 193 -16.58 -24.76 -6.55
C LYS A 193 -16.86 -26.11 -7.24
N LYS A 194 -16.85 -26.17 -8.58
CA LYS A 194 -17.04 -27.42 -9.34
C LYS A 194 -16.12 -27.50 -10.55
N VAL A 195 -14.87 -27.85 -10.32
CA VAL A 195 -14.04 -28.59 -11.27
C VAL A 195 -13.27 -29.62 -10.45
N PRO A 196 -13.29 -30.92 -10.81
CA PRO A 196 -12.77 -32.02 -10.00
C PRO A 196 -11.26 -31.96 -9.76
#